data_AF-A0A7W1M653-F1
#
_entry.id   AF-A0A7W1M653-F1
#
_cell.length_a   1.000
_cell.length_b   1.000
_cell.length_c   1.000
_cell.angle_alpha   90.00
_cell.angle_beta   90.00
_cell.angle_gamma   90.00
#
_symmetry.space_group_name_H-M   'P 1'
#
loop_
_entity.id
_entity.type
_entity.pdbx_description
1 polymer ?
#
loop_
_entity_poly.entity_id
_entity_poly.type
_entity_poly.pdbx_seq_one_letter_code
_entity_poly.pdbx_strand_id
1 'polypeptide(L)'
;MAYLFLGAFGFILLILLLQKLEHAETKLLVQTLKWTLVGVLVLSVFYLTLVGRLLHVAALVALLVILLKKDVHSWVQKKPPPPALPSPMTKKEACALLKVDLNASVEEIEAAYKKQKPKDSTKRDRLAQARDVLLKGKTR
;
A
#
# COMPACT_ATOMS: atom_id res chain seq x y z
N MET A 1 -4.87 24.23 49.02
CA MET A 1 -5.13 22.79 49.28
C MET A 1 -5.54 22.03 48.02
N ALA A 2 -6.62 22.40 47.31
CA ALA A 2 -7.09 21.68 46.11
C ALA A 2 -6.06 21.58 44.96
N TYR A 3 -5.26 22.62 44.71
CA TYR A 3 -4.25 22.61 43.65
C TYR A 3 -3.07 21.65 43.92
N LEU A 4 -2.73 21.42 45.20
CA LEU A 4 -1.70 20.45 45.58
C LEU A 4 -2.22 19.02 45.42
N PHE A 5 -3.49 18.79 45.74
CA PHE A 5 -4.14 17.49 45.51
C PHE A 5 -4.28 17.20 44.02
N LEU A 6 -4.70 18.18 43.22
CA LEU A 6 -4.79 18.05 41.77
C LEU A 6 -3.41 17.83 41.12
N GLY A 7 -2.39 18.54 41.60
CA GLY A 7 -1.00 18.35 41.15
C GLY A 7 -0.47 16.96 41.49
N ALA A 8 -0.67 16.49 42.72
CA ALA A 8 -0.28 15.15 43.15
C ALA A 8 -1.01 14.06 42.38
N PHE A 9 -2.32 14.22 42.17
CA PHE A 9 -3.15 13.29 41.41
C PHE A 9 -2.73 13.23 39.94
N GLY A 10 -2.46 14.39 39.33
CA GLY A 10 -1.91 14.47 37.97
C GLY A 10 -0.53 13.81 37.85
N PHE A 11 0.33 13.96 38.86
CA PHE A 11 1.65 13.34 38.89
C PHE A 11 1.57 11.82 39.02
N ILE A 12 0.66 11.30 39.86
CA ILE A 12 0.41 9.85 39.99
C ILE A 12 -0.15 9.28 38.68
N LEU A 13 -1.09 9.97 38.03
CA LEU A 13 -1.59 9.58 36.72
C LEU A 13 -0.48 9.56 35.66
N LEU A 14 0.42 10.53 35.68
CA LEU A 14 1.58 10.58 34.78
C LEU A 14 2.51 9.39 35.00
N ILE A 15 2.79 9.03 36.27
CA ILE A 15 3.62 7.87 36.62
C ILE A 15 2.94 6.57 36.20
N LEU A 16 1.63 6.42 36.44
CA LEU A 16 0.88 5.24 36.03
C LEU A 16 0.86 5.09 34.50
N LEU A 17 0.75 6.19 33.77
CA LEU A 17 0.93 6.21 32.32
C LEU A 17 2.33 5.75 31.93
N LEU A 18 3.38 6.29 32.57
CA LEU A 18 4.78 5.93 32.34
C LEU A 18 5.10 4.46 32.67
N GLN A 19 4.53 3.89 33.72
CA GLN A 19 4.67 2.47 34.07
C GLN A 19 3.96 1.56 33.07
N LYS A 20 2.75 1.93 32.64
CA LYS A 20 2.03 1.21 31.59
C LYS A 20 2.72 1.35 30.22
N LEU A 21 3.48 2.44 30.06
CA LEU A 21 4.34 2.74 28.91
C LEU A 21 5.52 1.78 28.80
N GLU A 22 6.13 1.44 29.92
CA GLU A 22 7.33 0.59 30.00
C GLU A 22 7.06 -0.85 29.55
N HIS A 23 5.83 -1.35 29.73
CA HIS A 23 5.41 -2.67 29.28
C HIS A 23 4.86 -2.71 27.85
N ALA A 24 4.57 -1.54 27.25
CA ALA A 24 4.10 -1.46 25.88
C ALA A 24 5.30 -1.36 24.93
N GLU A 25 5.21 -1.97 23.75
CA GLU A 25 6.21 -1.76 22.71
C GLU A 25 6.43 -0.25 22.52
N THR A 26 7.62 0.22 22.88
CA THR A 26 7.99 1.65 22.87
C THR A 26 7.69 2.30 21.52
N LYS A 27 7.75 1.51 20.44
CA LYS A 27 7.39 1.92 19.08
C LYS A 27 5.89 2.22 18.90
N LEU A 28 5.00 1.34 19.35
CA LEU A 28 3.54 1.55 19.30
C LEU A 28 3.14 2.74 20.15
N LEU A 29 3.86 2.95 21.23
CA LEU A 29 3.54 4.00 22.16
C LEU A 29 3.97 5.37 21.68
N VAL A 30 5.20 5.49 21.18
CA VAL A 30 5.66 6.72 20.51
C VAL A 30 4.75 7.04 19.33
N GLN A 31 4.27 6.02 18.60
CA GLN A 31 3.30 6.21 17.53
C GLN A 31 1.96 6.72 18.05
N THR A 32 1.41 6.10 19.10
CA THR A 32 0.14 6.55 19.72
C THR A 32 0.25 7.97 20.24
N LEU A 33 1.33 8.29 20.96
CA LEU A 33 1.60 9.62 21.49
C LEU A 33 1.73 10.66 20.36
N LYS A 34 2.42 10.30 19.28
CA LYS A 34 2.53 11.14 18.08
C LYS A 34 1.16 11.43 17.48
N TRP A 35 0.30 10.41 17.34
CA TRP A 35 -1.04 10.58 16.79
C TRP A 35 -1.98 11.36 17.72
N THR A 36 -1.89 11.17 19.03
CA THR A 36 -2.59 11.99 20.02
C THR A 36 -2.15 13.44 19.93
N LEU A 37 -0.84 13.71 19.81
CA LEU A 37 -0.30 15.06 19.64
C LEU A 37 -0.80 15.71 18.34
N VAL A 38 -0.80 14.97 17.23
CA VAL A 38 -1.38 15.43 15.95
C VAL A 38 -2.86 15.77 16.11
N GLY A 39 -3.65 14.93 16.78
CA GLY A 39 -5.06 15.19 17.05
C GLY A 39 -5.29 16.47 17.85
N VAL A 40 -4.51 16.68 18.92
CA VAL A 40 -4.57 17.91 19.74
C VAL A 40 -4.17 19.14 18.93
N LEU A 41 -3.12 19.05 18.09
CA LEU A 41 -2.69 20.15 17.22
C LEU A 41 -3.78 20.53 16.21
N VAL A 42 -4.45 19.55 15.58
CA VAL A 42 -5.54 19.81 14.64
C VAL A 42 -6.73 20.49 15.33
N LEU A 43 -7.11 20.00 16.51
CA LEU A 43 -8.18 20.61 17.30
C LEU A 43 -7.82 22.03 17.74
N SER A 44 -6.56 22.25 18.11
CA SER A 44 -6.04 23.58 18.47
C SER A 44 -6.08 24.55 17.29
N VAL A 45 -5.71 24.10 16.10
CA VAL A 45 -5.84 24.90 14.86
C VAL A 45 -7.31 25.28 14.65
N PHE A 46 -8.23 24.33 14.72
CA PHE A 46 -9.67 24.61 14.54
C PHE A 46 -10.17 25.66 15.53
N TYR A 47 -9.85 25.50 16.82
CA TYR A 47 -10.20 26.46 17.86
C TYR A 47 -9.60 27.85 17.61
N LEU A 48 -8.31 27.94 17.30
CA LEU A 48 -7.63 29.22 17.02
C LEU A 48 -8.17 29.92 15.78
N THR A 49 -8.64 29.16 14.80
CA THR A 49 -9.31 29.69 13.61
C THR A 49 -10.65 30.32 13.99
N LEU A 50 -11.43 29.68 14.88
CA LEU A 50 -12.67 30.25 15.43
C LEU A 50 -12.42 31.56 16.21
N VAL A 51 -11.32 31.62 16.96
CA VAL A 51 -10.94 32.79 17.77
C VAL A 51 -10.26 33.89 16.93
N GLY A 52 -10.10 33.69 15.61
CA GLY A 52 -9.50 34.68 14.70
C GLY A 52 -8.00 34.88 14.86
N ARG A 53 -7.29 33.97 15.55
CA ARG A 53 -5.84 34.08 15.80
C ARG A 53 -5.02 33.38 14.72
N LEU A 54 -5.06 33.93 13.51
CA LEU A 54 -4.47 33.36 12.29
C LEU A 54 -2.93 33.16 12.36
N LEU A 55 -2.19 34.01 13.07
CA LEU A 55 -0.73 33.85 13.21
C LEU A 55 -0.35 32.57 13.97
N HIS A 56 -1.11 32.23 15.01
CA HIS A 56 -0.87 31.02 15.81
C HIS A 56 -1.29 29.77 15.02
N VAL A 57 -2.33 29.88 14.19
CA VAL A 57 -2.73 28.83 13.25
C VAL A 57 -1.58 28.53 12.27
N ALA A 58 -0.97 29.54 11.67
CA ALA A 58 0.14 29.34 10.74
C ALA A 58 1.33 28.61 11.39
N ALA A 59 1.69 28.98 12.63
CA ALA A 59 2.75 28.31 13.38
C ALA A 59 2.42 26.84 13.68
N LEU A 60 1.18 26.54 14.09
CA LEU A 60 0.73 25.18 14.36
C LEU A 60 0.67 24.32 13.10
N VAL A 61 0.23 24.89 11.98
CA VAL A 61 0.20 24.19 10.68
C VAL A 61 1.62 23.86 10.22
N ALA A 62 2.56 24.81 10.35
CA ALA A 62 3.97 24.56 10.03
C ALA A 62 4.55 23.42 10.89
N LEU A 63 4.25 23.41 12.19
CA LEU A 63 4.67 22.34 13.09
C LEU A 63 4.06 20.98 12.69
N LEU A 64 2.78 20.95 12.31
CA LEU A 64 2.08 19.75 11.86
C LEU A 64 2.74 19.14 10.61
N VAL A 65 3.09 19.99 9.63
CA VAL A 65 3.75 19.58 8.39
C VAL A 65 5.12 18.97 8.67
N ILE A 66 5.91 19.57 9.57
CA ILE A 66 7.22 19.03 9.97
C ILE A 66 7.07 17.65 10.62
N LEU A 67 6.06 17.48 11.50
CA LEU A 67 5.81 16.23 12.23
C LEU A 67 5.40 15.06 11.31
N LEU A 68 4.63 15.38 10.26
CA LEU A 68 4.07 14.41 9.31
C LEU A 68 4.96 14.16 8.09
N LYS A 69 5.96 15.01 7.82
CA LYS A 69 6.83 14.92 6.62
C LYS A 69 7.39 13.51 6.37
N LYS A 70 7.85 12.82 7.42
CA LYS A 70 8.42 11.47 7.30
C LYS A 70 7.38 10.41 6.94
N ASP A 71 6.18 10.49 7.52
CA ASP A 71 5.11 9.52 7.27
C ASP A 71 4.55 9.69 5.87
N VAL A 72 4.30 10.94 5.44
CA VAL A 72 3.84 11.26 4.09
C VAL A 72 4.87 10.81 3.05
N HIS A 73 6.15 11.08 3.28
CA HIS A 73 7.21 10.62 2.38
C HIS A 73 7.25 9.09 2.29
N SER A 74 7.14 8.39 3.42
CA SER A 74 7.09 6.91 3.43
C SER A 74 5.85 6.37 2.71
N TRP A 75 4.72 7.06 2.79
CA TRP A 75 3.48 6.69 2.13
C TRP A 75 3.55 6.91 0.62
N VAL A 76 4.14 8.02 0.17
CA VAL A 76 4.36 8.33 -1.25
C VAL A 76 5.36 7.38 -1.90
N GLN A 77 6.40 6.94 -1.16
CA GLN A 77 7.41 6.00 -1.65
C GLN A 77 6.96 4.54 -1.61
N LYS A 78 5.92 4.20 -0.82
CA LYS A 78 5.25 2.88 -0.85
C LYS A 78 4.33 2.73 -2.06
N LYS A 79 4.78 3.13 -3.26
CA LYS A 79 4.13 2.64 -4.48
C LYS A 79 4.40 1.13 -4.55
N PRO A 80 3.35 0.29 -4.67
CA PRO A 80 3.59 -1.13 -4.91
C PRO A 80 4.43 -1.26 -6.18
N PRO A 81 5.44 -2.14 -6.21
CA PRO A 81 6.20 -2.37 -7.42
C PRO A 81 5.21 -2.70 -8.55
N PRO A 82 5.42 -2.16 -9.76
CA PRO A 82 4.56 -2.52 -10.88
C PRO A 82 4.52 -4.05 -11.00
N PRO A 83 3.34 -4.64 -11.20
CA PRO A 83 3.21 -6.09 -11.31
C PRO A 83 4.23 -6.59 -12.34
N ALA A 84 5.04 -7.58 -11.94
CA ALA A 84 6.05 -8.14 -12.82
C ALA A 84 5.40 -8.56 -14.14
N LEU A 85 5.93 -8.05 -15.26
CA LEU A 85 5.48 -8.47 -16.57
C LEU A 85 5.63 -10.00 -16.66
N PRO A 86 4.62 -10.73 -17.12
CA PRO A 86 4.72 -12.17 -17.26
C PRO A 86 5.90 -12.50 -18.17
N SER A 87 6.75 -13.43 -17.73
CA SER A 87 7.90 -13.90 -18.50
C SER A 87 7.49 -14.27 -19.92
N PRO A 88 8.32 -13.97 -20.95
CA PRO A 88 8.01 -14.30 -22.32
C PRO A 88 7.77 -15.80 -22.47
N MET A 89 6.58 -16.17 -22.92
CA MET A 89 6.14 -17.56 -23.05
C MET A 89 7.02 -18.32 -24.04
N THR A 90 7.56 -19.46 -23.61
CA THR A 90 8.43 -20.29 -24.46
C THR A 90 7.61 -21.16 -25.42
N LYS A 91 8.19 -21.55 -26.56
CA LYS A 91 7.52 -22.42 -27.55
C LYS A 91 7.01 -23.74 -26.94
N LYS A 92 7.77 -24.33 -26.01
CA LYS A 92 7.40 -25.58 -25.32
C LYS A 92 6.18 -25.39 -24.42
N GLU A 93 6.12 -24.27 -23.69
CA GLU A 93 4.96 -23.92 -22.87
C GLU A 93 3.73 -23.63 -23.74
N ALA A 94 3.90 -22.98 -24.89
CA ALA A 94 2.82 -22.72 -25.83
C ALA A 94 2.23 -24.03 -26.41
N CYS A 95 3.08 -25.00 -26.75
CA CYS A 95 2.66 -26.34 -27.18
C CYS A 95 1.89 -27.07 -26.08
N ALA A 96 2.40 -27.05 -24.85
CA ALA A 96 1.74 -27.67 -23.70
C ALA A 96 0.37 -27.02 -23.40
N LEU A 97 0.25 -25.70 -23.54
CA LEU A 97 -0.99 -24.96 -23.29
C LEU A 97 -2.06 -25.25 -24.35
N LEU A 98 -1.66 -25.29 -25.63
CA LEU A 98 -2.56 -25.60 -26.75
C LEU A 98 -2.77 -27.10 -26.96
N LYS A 99 -2.01 -27.96 -26.27
CA LYS A 99 -1.98 -29.43 -26.45
C LYS A 99 -1.71 -29.83 -27.90
N VAL A 100 -0.75 -29.14 -28.52
CA VAL A 100 -0.31 -29.37 -29.90
C VAL A 100 1.17 -29.73 -29.91
N ASP A 101 1.59 -30.48 -30.92
CA ASP A 101 3.00 -30.83 -31.13
C ASP A 101 3.81 -29.57 -31.53
N LEU A 102 5.13 -29.58 -31.26
CA LEU A 102 6.09 -28.56 -31.70
C LEU A 102 6.08 -28.35 -33.22
N ASN A 103 5.71 -29.39 -33.99
CA ASN A 103 5.63 -29.33 -35.45
C ASN A 103 4.19 -29.12 -35.99
N ALA A 104 3.18 -29.03 -35.12
CA ALA A 104 1.77 -29.00 -35.49
C ALA A 104 1.45 -27.92 -36.53
N SER A 105 0.67 -28.25 -37.57
CA SER A 105 0.35 -27.38 -38.70
C SER A 105 -0.34 -26.08 -38.27
N VAL A 106 -0.31 -25.04 -39.12
CA VAL A 106 -0.99 -23.76 -38.83
C VAL A 106 -2.48 -23.99 -38.55
N GLU A 107 -3.09 -24.90 -39.31
CA GLU A 107 -4.50 -25.29 -39.16
C GLU A 107 -4.77 -26.02 -37.83
N GLU A 108 -3.85 -26.89 -37.39
CA GLU A 108 -3.95 -27.61 -36.12
C GLU A 108 -3.85 -26.65 -34.91
N ILE A 109 -2.96 -25.65 -34.98
CA ILE A 109 -2.81 -24.62 -33.95
C ILE A 109 -4.09 -23.80 -33.82
N GLU A 110 -4.69 -23.36 -34.94
CA GLU A 110 -5.95 -22.63 -34.93
C GLU A 110 -7.13 -23.47 -34.45
N ALA A 111 -7.19 -24.74 -34.87
CA ALA A 111 -8.22 -25.66 -34.44
C ALA A 111 -8.15 -25.91 -32.92
N ALA A 112 -6.95 -26.09 -32.37
CA ALA A 112 -6.73 -26.25 -30.94
C ALA A 112 -7.11 -24.98 -30.15
N TYR A 113 -6.76 -23.80 -30.66
CA TYR A 113 -7.15 -22.52 -30.07
C TYR A 113 -8.67 -22.33 -30.05
N LYS A 114 -9.36 -22.61 -31.17
CA LYS A 114 -10.83 -22.49 -31.27
C LYS A 114 -11.57 -23.48 -30.37
N LYS A 115 -10.99 -24.65 -30.10
CA LYS A 115 -11.54 -25.67 -29.19
C LYS A 115 -11.47 -25.22 -27.72
N GLN A 116 -10.47 -24.45 -27.32
CA GLN A 116 -10.33 -23.98 -25.94
C GLN A 116 -11.03 -22.62 -25.74
N LYS A 117 -12.14 -22.60 -25.00
CA LYS A 117 -12.86 -21.36 -24.62
C LYS A 117 -12.90 -21.17 -23.10
N PRO A 118 -11.80 -20.69 -22.47
CA PRO A 118 -11.82 -20.38 -21.05
C PRO A 118 -12.75 -19.21 -20.74
N LYS A 119 -13.45 -19.28 -19.61
CA LYS A 119 -14.28 -18.17 -19.09
C LYS A 119 -13.42 -17.04 -18.47
N ASP A 120 -12.26 -17.39 -17.94
CA ASP A 120 -11.30 -16.47 -17.31
C ASP A 120 -10.55 -15.63 -18.37
N SER A 121 -10.50 -14.31 -18.18
CA SER A 121 -9.78 -13.39 -19.08
C SER A 121 -8.28 -13.66 -19.10
N THR A 122 -7.68 -13.94 -17.95
CA THR A 122 -6.23 -14.17 -17.83
C THR A 122 -5.79 -15.41 -18.61
N LYS A 123 -6.63 -16.45 -18.60
CA LYS A 123 -6.39 -17.69 -19.35
C LYS A 123 -6.60 -17.50 -20.85
N ARG A 124 -7.55 -16.65 -21.25
CA ARG A 124 -7.76 -16.27 -22.67
C ARG A 124 -6.55 -15.53 -23.22
N ASP A 125 -6.01 -14.57 -22.47
CA ASP A 125 -4.85 -13.79 -22.88
C ASP A 125 -3.61 -14.68 -23.03
N ARG A 126 -3.39 -15.63 -22.09
CA ARG A 126 -2.30 -16.62 -22.23
C ARG A 126 -2.48 -17.58 -23.40
N LEU A 127 -3.72 -17.97 -23.74
CA LEU A 127 -3.98 -18.80 -24.93
C LEU A 127 -3.72 -18.04 -26.24
N ALA A 128 -4.09 -16.76 -26.29
CA ALA A 128 -3.78 -15.90 -27.43
C ALA A 128 -2.26 -15.75 -27.58
N GLN A 129 -1.55 -15.50 -26.48
CA GLN A 129 -0.08 -15.44 -26.47
C GLN A 129 0.55 -16.75 -26.94
N ALA A 130 0.04 -17.91 -26.50
CA ALA A 130 0.53 -19.23 -26.95
C ALA A 130 0.37 -19.41 -28.47
N ARG A 131 -0.79 -19.05 -29.02
CA ARG A 131 -1.05 -19.10 -30.46
C ARG A 131 -0.07 -18.22 -31.22
N ASP A 132 0.10 -16.97 -30.78
CA ASP A 132 0.92 -15.98 -31.47
C ASP A 132 2.41 -16.37 -31.45
N VAL A 133 2.90 -16.98 -30.36
CA VAL A 133 4.27 -17.52 -30.26
C VAL A 133 4.51 -18.68 -31.24
N LEU A 134 3.54 -19.59 -31.40
CA LEU A 134 3.65 -20.72 -32.33
C LEU A 134 3.54 -20.29 -33.80
N LEU A 135 2.63 -19.36 -34.12
CA LEU A 135 2.46 -18.84 -35.47
C LEU A 135 3.66 -18.01 -35.93
N LYS A 136 4.19 -17.12 -35.07
CA LYS A 136 5.38 -16.31 -35.37
C LYS A 136 6.63 -17.15 -35.61
N GLY A 137 6.69 -18.36 -35.05
CA GLY A 137 7.77 -19.31 -35.26
C GLY A 137 7.72 -20.06 -36.59
N LYS A 138 6.63 -19.95 -37.36
CA LYS A 138 6.37 -20.69 -38.60
C LYS A 138 6.38 -19.84 -39.87
N THR A 139 6.23 -18.52 -39.72
CA THR A 139 6.28 -17.54 -40.82
C THR A 139 7.69 -17.00 -41.10
N ARG A 140 8.74 -17.69 -40.62
CA ARG A 140 10.14 -17.36 -40.84
C ARG A 140 10.87 -18.57 -41.38
#